data_AF-R6XPV6-F1
#
_entry.id   AF-R6XPV6-F1
#
_cell.length_a   1.000
_cell.length_b   1.000
_cell.length_c   1.000
_cell.angle_alpha   90.00
_cell.angle_beta   90.00
_cell.angle_gamma   90.00
#
_symmetry.space_group_name_H-M   'P 1'
#
loop_
_entity.id
_entity.type
_entity.pdbx_description
1 polymer ?
#
loop_
_entity_poly.entity_id
_entity_poly.type
_entity_poly.pdbx_seq_one_letter_code
_entity_poly.pdbx_strand_id
1 'polypeptide(L)' 'MLKIGDKVIMNDKYKVSEINKRKVFVVITEPQEVCGTMSVWLDGYRGCYAMDGLTKIN' A
#
# COMPACT_ATOMS: atom_id res chain seq x y z
N MET A 1 -8.29 6.69 6.30
CA MET A 1 -7.75 5.35 6.60
C MET A 1 -8.06 4.44 5.42
N LEU A 2 -7.09 3.64 5.00
CA LEU A 2 -7.29 2.60 3.97
C LEU A 2 -8.08 1.45 4.58
N LYS A 3 -8.97 0.86 3.79
CA LYS A 3 -9.76 -0.32 4.18
C LYS A 3 -9.55 -1.45 3.18
N ILE A 4 -9.91 -2.66 3.57
CA ILE A 4 -9.96 -3.80 2.64
C ILE A 4 -10.84 -3.44 1.43
N GLY A 5 -10.31 -3.68 0.23
CA GLY A 5 -10.96 -3.37 -1.05
C GLY A 5 -10.62 -2.00 -1.63
N ASP A 6 -9.96 -1.11 -0.88
CA ASP A 6 -9.51 0.17 -1.42
C ASP A 6 -8.44 -0.04 -2.50
N LYS A 7 -8.58 0.69 -3.61
CA LYS A 7 -7.56 0.78 -4.64
C LYS A 7 -6.55 1.85 -4.28
N VAL A 8 -5.27 1.52 -4.38
CA VAL A 8 -4.16 2.42 -4.01
C VAL A 8 -3.04 2.36 -5.04
N ILE A 9 -2.25 3.42 -5.10
CA ILE A 9 -1.00 3.50 -5.86
C ILE A 9 0.14 3.90 -4.92
N MET A 10 1.36 3.45 -5.23
CA MET A 10 2.55 3.85 -4.47
C MET A 10 2.95 5.27 -4.86
N ASN A 11 3.02 6.18 -3.89
CA ASN A 11 3.20 7.62 -4.11
C ASN A 11 4.67 8.08 -4.22
N ASP A 12 5.59 7.14 -4.43
CA ASP A 12 7.04 7.38 -4.53
C ASP A 12 7.71 7.95 -3.26
N LYS A 13 7.02 7.96 -2.11
CA LYS A 13 7.63 8.31 -0.82
C LYS A 13 8.77 7.37 -0.45
N TYR A 14 8.69 6.11 -0.86
CA TYR A 14 9.72 5.10 -0.67
C TYR A 14 10.25 4.60 -2.01
N LYS A 15 11.51 4.14 -2.01
CA LYS A 15 12.14 3.56 -3.19
C LYS A 15 11.45 2.25 -3.58
N VAL A 16 10.62 2.32 -4.60
CA VAL A 16 9.94 1.17 -5.22
C VAL A 16 10.38 1.01 -6.67
N SER A 17 10.27 -0.21 -7.21
CA SER A 17 10.54 -0.44 -8.63
C SER A 17 9.56 0.33 -9.51
N GLU A 18 9.99 0.80 -10.68
CA GLU A 18 9.13 1.55 -11.61
C GLU A 18 7.86 0.79 -12.00
N ILE A 19 7.97 -0.54 -12.08
CA ILE A 19 6.84 -1.45 -12.34
C ILE A 19 5.73 -1.29 -11.30
N ASN A 20 6.09 -1.03 -10.04
CA ASN A 20 5.13 -0.89 -8.94
C ASN A 20 4.62 0.55 -8.79
N LYS A 21 5.37 1.57 -9.22
CA LYS A 21 4.95 2.99 -9.09
C LYS A 21 3.64 3.31 -9.80
N ARG A 22 3.40 2.70 -10.95
CA ARG A 22 2.20 2.96 -11.78
C ARG A 22 1.15 1.86 -11.65
N LYS A 23 1.40 0.85 -10.81
CA LYS A 23 0.48 -0.27 -10.63
C LYS A 23 -0.57 0.11 -9.60
N VAL A 24 -1.82 -0.15 -9.94
CA VAL A 24 -2.92 -0.11 -8.97
C VAL A 24 -2.89 -1.39 -8.16
N PHE A 25 -2.84 -1.23 -6.85
CA PHE A 25 -2.93 -2.30 -5.88
C PHE A 25 -4.28 -2.27 -5.17
N VAL A 26 -4.73 -3.42 -4.70
CA VAL A 26 -5.93 -3.54 -3.86
C VAL A 26 -5.49 -3.89 -2.46
N VAL A 27 -6.00 -3.17 -1.47
CA VAL A 27 -5.75 -3.45 -0.05
C VAL A 27 -6.50 -4.72 0.34
N ILE A 28 -5.81 -5.70 0.91
CA ILE A 28 -6.39 -7.01 1.27
C ILE A 28 -6.47 -7.26 2.78
N THR A 29 -5.86 -6.38 3.59
CA THR A 29 -5.90 -6.47 5.05
C THR A 29 -6.31 -5.14 5.66
N GLU A 30 -6.87 -5.20 6.86
CA GLU A 30 -7.00 -3.99 7.68
C GLU A 30 -5.61 -3.41 8.00
N PRO A 31 -5.52 -2.09 8.23
CA PRO A 31 -4.32 -1.44 8.76
C PRO A 31 -3.79 -2.10 10.03
N GLN A 32 -2.51 -2.47 10.06
CA GLN A 32 -1.86 -3.01 11.24
C GLN A 32 -0.58 -2.24 11.54
N GLU A 33 -0.28 -2.08 12.84
CA GLU A 33 0.98 -1.50 13.27
C GLU A 33 2.08 -2.54 13.16
N VAL A 34 3.06 -2.30 12.28
CA VAL A 34 4.23 -3.15 12.11
C VAL A 34 5.45 -2.31 12.43
N CYS A 35 6.16 -2.66 13.51
CA CYS A 35 7.37 -1.96 13.95
C CYS A 35 7.18 -0.45 14.12
N GLY A 36 6.03 -0.01 14.66
CA GLY A 36 5.70 1.40 14.87
C GLY A 36 5.21 2.14 13.63
N THR A 37 5.01 1.45 12.51
CA THR A 37 4.47 2.04 11.27
C THR A 37 3.17 1.33 10.85
N MET A 38 2.13 2.13 10.61
CA MET A 38 0.85 1.64 10.07
C MET A 38 1.04 1.13 8.63
N SER A 39 0.82 -0.16 8.44
CA SER A 39 1.08 -0.87 7.19
C SER A 39 -0.11 -1.73 6.77
N VAL A 40 -0.25 -1.94 5.45
CA VAL A 40 -1.28 -2.79 4.84
C VAL A 40 -0.66 -3.77 3.87
N TRP A 41 -1.36 -4.87 3.59
CA TRP A 41 -0.98 -5.82 2.56
C TRP A 41 -1.75 -5.52 1.29
N LEU A 42 -1.06 -5.71 0.17
CA LEU A 42 -1.53 -5.36 -1.15
C LEU A 42 -1.61 -6.63 -2.01
N ASP A 43 -2.69 -6.76 -2.77
CA ASP A 43 -2.87 -7.88 -3.68
C ASP A 43 -1.76 -7.93 -4.74
N GLY A 44 -1.10 -9.08 -4.88
CA GLY A 44 0.04 -9.27 -5.78
C GLY A 44 1.34 -8.56 -5.37
N TYR A 45 1.44 -8.02 -4.15
CA TYR A 45 2.69 -7.52 -3.57
C TYR A 45 3.16 -8.44 -2.44
N ARG A 46 4.44 -8.85 -2.48
CA ARG A 46 5.01 -9.67 -1.39
C ARG A 46 5.46 -8.76 -0.25
N GLY A 47 4.66 -8.73 0.81
CA GLY A 47 4.96 -8.02 2.06
C GLY A 47 3.89 -7.00 2.46
N CYS A 48 4.10 -6.37 3.61
CA CYS A 48 3.34 -5.18 4.00
C CYS A 48 3.98 -3.93 3.42
N TYR A 49 3.17 -2.91 3.20
CA TYR A 49 3.63 -1.61 2.74
C TYR A 49 3.05 -0.52 3.63
N ALA A 50 3.87 0.48 3.93
CA ALA A 50 3.49 1.57 4.83
C ALA A 50 2.39 2.43 4.19
N MET A 51 1.36 2.73 4.98
CA MET A 51 0.15 3.41 4.50
C MET A 51 0.41 4.83 4.00
N ASP A 52 1.40 5.50 4.57
CA ASP A 52 1.82 6.85 4.20
C ASP A 52 2.54 6.91 2.85
N GLY A 53 3.02 5.77 2.35
CA GLY A 53 3.54 5.59 1.00
C GLY A 53 2.46 5.26 -0.05
N LEU A 54 1.19 5.24 0.34
CA LEU A 54 0.07 4.86 -0.52
C LEU A 54 -0.89 6.03 -0.71
N THR A 55 -1.33 6.22 -1.94
CA THR A 55 -2.39 7.16 -2.29
C THR A 55 -3.61 6.35 -2.73
N LYS A 56 -4.73 6.54 -2.04
CA LYS A 56 -6.02 5.98 -2.44
C LYS A 56 -6.46 6.60 -3.76
N ILE A 57 -6.89 5.76 -4.70
CA ILE A 57 -7.54 6.19 -5.92
C ILE A 57 -9.02 5.82 -5.84
N ASN A 58 -9.89 6.71 -6.29
CA ASN A 58 -11.34 6.52 -6.32
C ASN A 58 -11.75 5.65 -7.52
#